data_AF-A0A535ZY68-F1
#
_entry.id   AF-A0A535ZY68-F1
#
_cell.length_a   1.000
_cell.length_b   1.000
_cell.length_c   1.000
_cell.angle_alpha   90.00
_cell.angle_beta   90.00
_cell.angle_gamma   90.00
#
_symmetry.space_group_name_H-M   'P 1'
#
loop_
_entity.id
_entity.type
_entity.pdbx_description
1 polymer ?
#
loop_
_entity_poly.entity_id
_entity_poly.type
_entity_poly.pdbx_seq_one_letter_code
_entity_poly.pdbx_strand_id
1 'polypeptide(L)'
;MSSKRLGFLTLALVVLAIGSIFFVACTRPGTAPIASGNGGNTPPAGGGGGTTVHMGNSNFLVPSTTIPKGSKLTLIDDVAVPHIIQNGTYDANGTPKPAKEPGAPTVNVSFSGSDTKDIGPFTTAGTFHLYCTIHVNMNLTVTVK
;
A
#
# COMPACT_ATOMS: atom_id res chain seq x y z
N MET A 1 25.65 -42.27 -34.32
CA MET A 1 26.20 -40.94 -33.95
C MET A 1 27.37 -41.16 -33.00
N SER A 2 28.56 -40.64 -33.32
CA SER A 2 29.74 -40.80 -32.44
C SER A 2 29.53 -40.04 -31.13
N SER A 3 29.85 -40.67 -30.00
CA SER A 3 29.72 -40.15 -28.63
C SER A 3 30.45 -38.81 -28.42
N LYS A 4 31.44 -38.48 -29.25
CA LYS A 4 32.12 -37.18 -29.27
C LYS A 4 31.25 -36.04 -29.80
N ARG A 5 30.32 -36.32 -30.71
CA ARG A 5 29.41 -35.31 -31.29
C ARG A 5 28.19 -35.03 -30.40
N LEU A 6 27.80 -36.00 -29.58
CA LEU A 6 26.70 -35.82 -28.62
C LEU A 6 27.13 -34.97 -27.41
N GLY A 7 28.37 -35.16 -26.92
CA GLY A 7 28.94 -34.33 -25.84
C GLY A 7 29.17 -32.86 -26.23
N PHE A 8 29.54 -32.61 -27.49
CA PHE A 8 29.69 -31.24 -27.99
C PHE A 8 28.34 -30.51 -28.11
N LEU A 9 27.28 -31.24 -28.47
CA LEU A 9 25.94 -30.69 -28.60
C LEU A 9 25.30 -30.38 -27.23
N THR A 10 25.53 -31.23 -26.22
CA THR A 10 25.03 -31.00 -24.86
C THR A 10 25.78 -29.88 -24.14
N LEU A 11 27.08 -29.72 -24.37
CA LEU A 11 27.84 -28.58 -23.84
C LEU A 11 27.35 -27.25 -24.45
N ALA A 12 27.06 -27.22 -25.76
CA ALA A 12 26.56 -26.02 -26.44
C ALA A 12 25.16 -25.59 -25.97
N LEU A 13 24.29 -26.53 -25.62
CA LEU A 13 22.92 -26.24 -25.15
C LEU A 13 22.88 -25.70 -23.70
N VAL A 14 23.82 -26.13 -22.84
CA VAL A 14 23.95 -25.62 -21.46
C VAL A 14 24.52 -24.21 -21.42
N VAL A 15 25.46 -23.88 -22.32
CA VAL A 15 26.04 -22.52 -22.39
C VAL A 15 25.02 -21.49 -22.89
N LEU A 16 24.07 -21.89 -23.76
CA LEU A 16 23.03 -20.98 -24.27
C LEU A 16 21.93 -20.66 -23.23
N ALA A 17 21.74 -21.50 -22.21
CA ALA A 17 20.72 -21.29 -21.18
C ALA A 17 21.16 -20.40 -20.00
N ILE A 18 22.46 -20.10 -19.86
CA ILE A 18 23.01 -19.33 -18.72
C ILE A 18 23.30 -17.86 -19.11
N GLY A 19 23.17 -17.50 -20.39
CA GLY A 19 23.51 -16.18 -20.92
C GLY A 19 22.46 -15.06 -20.74
N SER A 20 21.36 -15.29 -20.03
CA SER A 20 20.22 -14.35 -19.97
C SER A 20 20.14 -13.55 -18.66
N ILE A 21 21.27 -13.19 -18.06
CA ILE A 21 21.31 -12.20 -16.98
C ILE A 21 21.89 -10.90 -17.55
N PHE A 22 21.08 -10.19 -18.33
CA PHE A 22 21.37 -8.79 -18.63
C PHE A 22 21.09 -7.94 -17.39
N PHE A 23 22.14 -7.71 -16.61
CA PHE A 23 22.24 -6.60 -15.68
C PHE A 23 22.09 -5.29 -16.46
N VAL A 24 20.92 -4.67 -16.40
CA VAL A 24 20.76 -3.24 -16.70
C VAL A 24 21.12 -2.49 -15.42
N ALA A 25 22.41 -2.21 -15.25
CA ALA A 25 22.88 -1.18 -14.33
C ALA A 25 23.09 0.09 -15.15
N CYS A 26 22.08 0.96 -15.19
CA CYS A 26 22.30 2.33 -15.65
C CYS A 26 23.22 3.02 -14.65
N THR A 27 24.44 3.32 -15.07
CA THR A 27 25.37 4.22 -14.40
C THR A 27 24.71 5.58 -14.22
N ARG A 28 24.40 5.96 -12.98
CA ARG A 28 24.29 7.37 -12.62
C ARG A 28 25.66 7.85 -12.17
N PRO A 29 26.27 8.84 -12.84
CA PRO A 29 27.49 9.46 -12.36
C PRO A 29 27.22 10.20 -11.04
N GLY A 30 28.08 9.99 -10.05
CA GLY A 30 28.25 10.90 -8.92
C GLY A 30 27.87 10.34 -7.56
N THR A 31 28.85 9.80 -6.85
CA THR A 31 28.95 10.04 -5.40
C THR A 31 30.43 10.21 -5.09
N ALA A 32 30.87 11.46 -5.04
CA ALA A 32 32.07 11.83 -4.28
C ALA A 32 31.70 11.82 -2.78
N PRO A 33 32.67 11.61 -1.87
CA PRO A 33 32.40 11.32 -0.47
C PRO A 33 31.96 12.55 0.33
N ILE A 34 31.21 12.26 1.38
CA ILE A 34 30.85 13.02 2.58
C ILE A 34 31.53 14.39 2.74
N ALA A 35 30.71 15.45 2.74
CA ALA A 35 30.94 16.66 3.54
C ALA A 35 29.60 17.34 3.88
N SER A 36 29.49 17.74 5.14
CA SER A 36 28.47 18.60 5.77
C SER A 36 27.93 19.72 4.88
N GLY A 37 26.61 19.93 4.86
CA GLY A 37 26.02 21.12 4.24
C GLY A 37 24.49 21.10 4.09
N ASN A 38 23.87 22.17 4.58
CA ASN A 38 22.45 22.45 4.61
C ASN A 38 21.88 22.81 3.20
N GLY A 39 20.62 22.40 2.92
CA GLY A 39 19.73 23.04 1.93
C GLY A 39 19.73 22.48 0.50
N GLY A 40 18.55 22.09 0.00
CA GLY A 40 18.32 21.95 -1.45
C GLY A 40 17.32 20.86 -1.84
N ASN A 41 16.08 21.27 -2.12
CA ASN A 41 14.97 20.47 -2.62
C ASN A 41 15.34 19.52 -3.78
N THR A 42 15.16 18.22 -3.55
CA THR A 42 14.93 17.24 -4.62
C THR A 42 13.41 17.03 -4.77
N PRO A 43 12.84 17.14 -5.98
CA PRO A 43 11.42 16.87 -6.19
C PRO A 43 11.15 15.37 -5.99
N PRO A 44 10.14 14.97 -5.20
CA PRO A 44 9.82 13.55 -5.03
C PRO A 44 9.26 13.01 -6.34
N ALA A 45 9.77 11.84 -6.73
CA ALA A 45 9.24 11.07 -7.85
C ALA A 45 7.75 10.79 -7.61
N GLY A 46 6.91 11.25 -8.54
CA GLY A 46 5.47 11.12 -8.50
C GLY A 46 5.02 9.68 -8.65
N GLY A 47 4.68 9.08 -7.51
CA GLY A 47 3.83 7.91 -7.36
C GLY A 47 3.28 8.00 -5.95
N GLY A 48 2.04 8.46 -5.80
CA GLY A 48 1.41 8.66 -4.49
C GLY A 48 1.28 7.33 -3.76
N GLY A 49 2.33 6.93 -3.04
CA GLY A 49 2.36 5.75 -2.19
C GLY A 49 1.40 5.97 -1.03
N GLY A 50 0.15 5.58 -1.24
CA GLY A 50 -0.84 5.54 -0.18
C GLY A 50 -0.37 4.57 0.90
N THR A 51 -0.55 4.94 2.16
CA THR A 51 -0.40 3.97 3.25
C THR A 51 -1.48 2.91 3.07
N THR A 52 -1.11 1.64 3.26
CA THR A 52 -2.02 0.50 3.07
C THR A 52 -2.51 -0.02 4.43
N VAL A 53 -3.79 -0.35 4.53
CA VAL A 53 -4.39 -1.05 5.68
C VAL A 53 -5.15 -2.27 5.17
N HIS A 54 -4.83 -3.42 5.74
CA HIS A 54 -5.47 -4.69 5.44
C HIS A 54 -6.70 -4.93 6.32
N MET A 55 -7.70 -5.60 5.77
CA MET A 55 -8.94 -6.01 6.44
C MET A 55 -9.04 -7.54 6.42
N GLY A 56 -9.38 -8.11 7.57
CA GLY A 56 -9.74 -9.52 7.72
C GLY A 56 -11.25 -9.68 7.89
N ASN A 57 -11.69 -10.85 8.34
CA ASN A 57 -13.10 -11.25 8.38
C ASN A 57 -14.06 -10.24 9.03
N SER A 58 -13.63 -9.51 10.06
CA SER A 58 -14.49 -8.53 10.75
C SER A 58 -13.69 -7.41 11.42
N ASN A 59 -12.46 -7.18 10.97
CA ASN A 59 -11.55 -6.24 11.60
C ASN A 59 -10.60 -5.61 10.58
N PHE A 60 -10.13 -4.41 10.89
CA PHE A 60 -8.88 -3.93 10.32
C PHE A 60 -7.74 -4.68 11.01
N LEU A 61 -6.79 -5.22 10.25
CA LEU A 61 -5.66 -5.95 10.83
C LEU A 61 -4.76 -5.03 11.66
N VAL A 62 -4.74 -3.75 11.32
CA VAL A 62 -4.19 -2.67 12.14
C VAL A 62 -5.29 -1.61 12.39
N PRO A 63 -5.68 -1.34 13.65
CA PRO A 63 -6.80 -0.46 13.96
C PRO A 63 -6.43 1.03 13.91
N SER A 64 -5.16 1.36 13.66
CA SER A 64 -4.70 2.74 13.52
C SER A 64 -3.58 2.85 12.50
N THR A 65 -3.56 3.95 11.75
CA THR A 65 -2.47 4.24 10.81
C THR A 65 -2.18 5.75 10.75
N THR A 66 -0.97 6.10 10.33
CA THR A 66 -0.59 7.50 10.07
C THR A 66 -0.24 7.66 8.60
N ILE A 67 -0.81 8.67 7.94
CA ILE A 67 -0.59 8.94 6.52
C ILE A 67 -0.14 10.40 6.31
N PRO A 68 0.64 10.69 5.26
CA PRO A 68 0.99 12.07 4.92
C PRO A 68 -0.23 12.88 4.50
N LYS A 69 -0.27 14.17 4.84
CA LYS A 69 -1.24 15.13 4.33
C LYS A 69 -1.21 15.16 2.79
N GLY A 70 -2.39 15.08 2.19
CA GLY A 70 -2.58 15.04 0.73
C GLY A 70 -2.54 13.62 0.15
N SER A 71 -2.11 12.61 0.91
CA SER A 71 -2.10 11.23 0.45
C SER A 71 -3.48 10.57 0.51
N LYS A 72 -3.60 9.44 -0.20
CA LYS A 72 -4.71 8.51 -0.10
C LYS A 72 -4.37 7.38 0.88
N LEU A 73 -5.40 6.76 1.43
CA LEU A 73 -5.33 5.49 2.18
C LEU A 73 -5.79 4.38 1.25
N THR A 74 -4.97 3.33 1.09
CA THR A 74 -5.37 2.13 0.35
C THR A 74 -5.88 1.10 1.34
N LEU A 75 -7.11 0.63 1.16
CA LEU A 75 -7.69 -0.46 1.91
C LEU A 75 -7.70 -1.72 1.06
N ILE A 76 -7.19 -2.82 1.62
CA ILE A 76 -7.17 -4.14 1.00
C ILE A 76 -8.02 -5.06 1.85
N ASP A 77 -9.01 -5.70 1.24
CA ASP A 77 -9.74 -6.80 1.82
C ASP A 77 -9.02 -8.10 1.49
N ASP A 78 -8.45 -8.78 2.49
CA ASP A 78 -7.65 -9.98 2.27
C ASP A 78 -8.53 -11.25 2.21
N VAL A 79 -9.83 -11.13 2.46
CA VAL A 79 -10.74 -12.27 2.60
C VAL A 79 -11.99 -12.11 1.72
N ALA A 80 -12.68 -13.22 1.45
CA ALA A 80 -13.93 -13.19 0.70
C ALA A 80 -15.14 -12.83 1.59
N VAL A 81 -15.06 -11.73 2.34
CA VAL A 81 -16.13 -11.23 3.22
C VAL A 81 -16.48 -9.80 2.80
N PRO A 82 -17.76 -9.42 2.63
CA PRO A 82 -18.10 -8.06 2.25
C PRO A 82 -17.79 -7.07 3.37
N HIS A 83 -17.36 -5.85 3.01
CA HIS A 83 -17.19 -4.74 3.95
C HIS A 83 -17.82 -3.46 3.38
N ILE A 84 -18.46 -2.65 4.23
CA ILE A 84 -18.93 -1.30 3.87
C ILE A 84 -18.26 -0.30 4.80
N ILE A 85 -17.28 0.44 4.30
CA ILE A 85 -16.49 1.39 5.10
C ILE A 85 -17.06 2.79 4.96
N GLN A 86 -17.32 3.43 6.10
CA GLN A 86 -17.87 4.78 6.20
C GLN A 86 -17.12 5.63 7.24
N ASN A 87 -17.34 6.95 7.24
CA ASN A 87 -16.87 7.82 8.32
C ASN A 87 -17.62 7.54 9.63
N GLY A 88 -16.91 7.47 10.75
CA GLY A 88 -17.47 7.27 12.07
C GLY A 88 -16.75 6.19 12.87
N THR A 89 -17.37 5.78 13.97
CA THR A 89 -16.87 4.72 14.88
C THR A 89 -18.05 3.94 15.47
N TYR A 90 -17.80 2.78 16.06
CA TYR A 90 -18.66 2.23 17.12
C TYR A 90 -18.25 2.78 18.48
N ASP A 91 -19.21 3.00 19.37
CA ASP A 91 -18.94 3.22 20.79
C ASP A 91 -18.63 1.91 21.54
N ALA A 92 -18.30 2.01 22.83
CA ALA A 92 -17.94 0.84 23.65
C ALA A 92 -19.06 -0.20 23.78
N ASN A 93 -20.31 0.16 23.49
CA ASN A 93 -21.47 -0.73 23.52
C ASN A 93 -21.77 -1.33 22.13
N GLY A 94 -20.93 -1.09 21.12
CA GLY A 94 -21.17 -1.54 19.75
C GLY A 94 -22.27 -0.75 19.03
N THR A 95 -22.63 0.45 19.52
CA THR A 95 -23.59 1.31 18.82
C THR A 95 -22.86 2.14 17.75
N PRO A 96 -23.31 2.12 16.48
CA PRO A 96 -22.67 2.93 15.44
C PRO A 96 -22.86 4.42 15.72
N LYS A 97 -21.78 5.18 15.55
CA LYS A 97 -21.71 6.64 15.63
C LYS A 97 -21.19 7.16 14.27
N PRO A 98 -22.06 7.25 13.26
CA PRO A 98 -21.70 7.91 12.01
C PRO A 98 -21.30 9.35 12.29
N ALA A 99 -20.10 9.72 11.88
CA ALA A 99 -19.57 11.06 12.10
C ALA A 99 -18.54 11.34 11.02
N LYS A 100 -18.56 12.55 10.46
CA LYS A 100 -17.55 13.03 9.54
C LYS A 100 -16.84 14.21 10.19
N GLU A 101 -15.59 14.01 10.58
CA GLU A 101 -14.81 15.07 11.21
C GLU A 101 -14.51 16.21 10.21
N PRO A 102 -14.32 17.44 10.70
CA PRO A 102 -13.93 18.57 9.86
C PRO A 102 -12.68 18.26 9.04
N GLY A 103 -12.73 18.49 7.73
CA GLY A 103 -11.59 18.24 6.83
C GLY A 103 -11.38 16.78 6.40
N ALA A 104 -12.16 15.83 6.94
CA ALA A 104 -12.15 14.46 6.44
C ALA A 104 -12.74 14.38 5.02
N PRO A 105 -12.25 13.48 4.14
CA PRO A 105 -12.98 13.11 2.93
C PRO A 105 -14.29 12.40 3.29
N THR A 106 -15.28 12.47 2.41
CA THR A 106 -16.48 11.62 2.52
C THR A 106 -16.12 10.20 2.13
N VAL A 107 -16.44 9.24 2.99
CA VAL A 107 -16.15 7.82 2.81
C VAL A 107 -17.44 7.04 2.84
N ASN A 108 -17.71 6.31 1.76
CA ASN A 108 -18.75 5.32 1.65
C ASN A 108 -18.35 4.34 0.54
N VAL A 109 -17.60 3.29 0.91
CA VAL A 109 -17.03 2.35 -0.05
C VAL A 109 -17.40 0.92 0.32
N SER A 110 -17.88 0.16 -0.66
CA SER A 110 -18.26 -1.25 -0.50
C SER A 110 -17.25 -2.16 -1.16
N PHE A 111 -16.78 -3.16 -0.41
CA PHE A 111 -15.93 -4.28 -0.83
C PHE A 111 -16.80 -5.53 -0.96
N SER A 112 -16.59 -6.30 -2.01
CA SER A 112 -17.31 -7.57 -2.21
C SER A 112 -16.56 -8.77 -1.63
N GLY A 113 -15.34 -8.57 -1.14
CA GLY A 113 -14.38 -9.62 -0.78
C GLY A 113 -13.16 -9.62 -1.71
N SER A 114 -11.95 -9.77 -1.17
CA SER A 114 -10.70 -9.89 -1.94
C SER A 114 -10.40 -8.69 -2.87
N ASP A 115 -10.89 -7.50 -2.51
CA ASP A 115 -10.83 -6.28 -3.33
C ASP A 115 -9.89 -5.22 -2.73
N THR A 116 -9.44 -4.25 -3.55
CA THR A 116 -8.63 -3.10 -3.11
C THR A 116 -9.27 -1.78 -3.52
N LYS A 117 -9.31 -0.80 -2.63
CA LYS A 117 -9.84 0.56 -2.92
C LYS A 117 -9.05 1.65 -2.22
N ASP A 118 -8.94 2.79 -2.88
CA ASP A 118 -8.37 4.00 -2.30
C ASP A 118 -9.45 4.91 -1.70
N ILE A 119 -9.11 5.54 -0.58
CA ILE A 119 -9.92 6.54 0.13
C ILE A 119 -9.11 7.84 0.24
N GLY A 120 -9.79 8.97 0.06
CA GLY A 120 -9.19 10.30 0.13
C GLY A 120 -9.17 11.02 -1.23
N PRO A 121 -8.25 11.96 -1.45
CA PRO A 121 -7.11 12.29 -0.60
C PRO A 121 -7.50 12.90 0.75
N PHE A 122 -6.64 12.72 1.75
CA PHE A 122 -6.77 13.35 3.06
C PHE A 122 -6.01 14.67 3.10
N THR A 123 -6.66 15.76 2.70
CA THR A 123 -6.02 17.06 2.50
C THR A 123 -5.90 17.92 3.76
N THR A 124 -6.46 17.48 4.88
CA THR A 124 -6.44 18.19 6.17
C THR A 124 -5.69 17.35 7.19
N ALA A 125 -4.76 17.96 7.92
CA ALA A 125 -4.11 17.29 9.06
C ALA A 125 -5.11 17.13 10.20
N GLY A 126 -5.08 15.99 10.87
CA GLY A 126 -6.07 15.67 11.90
C GLY A 126 -6.20 14.18 12.14
N THR A 127 -7.17 13.82 12.99
CA THR A 127 -7.54 12.43 13.26
C THR A 127 -8.94 12.19 12.72
N PHE A 128 -9.08 11.14 11.92
CA PHE A 128 -10.30 10.76 11.24
C PHE A 128 -10.65 9.31 11.59
N HIS A 129 -11.92 9.04 11.86
CA HIS A 129 -12.39 7.70 12.19
C HIS A 129 -13.18 7.13 11.03
N LEU A 130 -12.86 5.88 10.69
CA LEU A 130 -13.60 5.07 9.74
C LEU A 130 -14.08 3.81 10.45
N TYR A 131 -15.20 3.27 10.01
CA TYR A 131 -15.76 2.03 10.57
C TYR A 131 -16.46 1.20 9.50
N CYS A 132 -16.62 -0.09 9.75
CA CYS A 132 -17.42 -0.97 8.90
C CYS A 132 -18.86 -1.05 9.39
N THR A 133 -19.83 -0.70 8.57
CA THR A 133 -21.24 -0.64 9.02
C THR A 133 -21.91 -2.00 9.24
N ILE A 134 -21.31 -3.08 8.71
CA ILE A 134 -21.85 -4.44 8.80
C ILE A 134 -21.08 -5.34 9.78
N HIS A 135 -19.94 -4.86 10.31
CA HIS A 135 -19.16 -5.55 11.33
C HIS A 135 -19.03 -4.68 12.57
N VAL A 136 -19.77 -5.04 13.63
CA VAL A 136 -19.78 -4.31 14.90
C VAL A 136 -18.36 -4.26 15.48
N ASN A 137 -17.98 -3.08 16.00
CA ASN A 137 -16.66 -2.77 16.58
C ASN A 137 -15.47 -2.77 15.61
N MET A 138 -15.71 -2.89 14.29
CA MET A 138 -14.66 -2.73 13.28
C MET A 138 -14.37 -1.24 13.05
N ASN A 139 -13.42 -0.70 13.81
CA ASN A 139 -13.00 0.71 13.79
C ASN A 139 -11.57 0.87 13.27
N LEU A 140 -11.31 1.97 12.56
CA LEU A 140 -10.00 2.40 12.10
C LEU A 140 -9.79 3.88 12.44
N THR A 141 -8.66 4.19 13.06
CA THR A 141 -8.20 5.56 13.27
C THR A 141 -7.14 5.94 12.24
N VAL A 142 -7.38 7.01 11.50
CA VAL A 142 -6.44 7.55 10.52
C VAL A 142 -5.91 8.89 11.03
N THR A 143 -4.62 8.95 11.30
CA THR A 143 -3.95 10.21 11.66
C THR A 143 -3.22 10.79 10.45
N VAL A 144 -3.49 12.04 10.13
CA VAL A 144 -2.92 12.74 8.98
C VAL A 144 -1.96 13.81 9.46
N LYS A 145 -0.70 13.71 9.01
CA LYS A 145 0.40 14.61 9.41
C LYS A 145 1.11 15.20 8.20
#